data_AF-A0A170UQM6-F1
#
_entry.id   AF-A0A170UQM6-F1
#
_cell.length_a   1.000
_cell.length_b   1.000
_cell.length_c   1.000
_cell.angle_alpha   90.00
_cell.angle_beta   90.00
_cell.angle_gamma   90.00
#
_symmetry.space_group_name_H-M   'P 1'
#
loop_
_entity.id
_entity.type
_entity.pdbx_description
1 polymer ?
#
loop_
_entity_poly.entity_id
_entity_poly.type
_entity_poly.pdbx_seq_one_letter_code
_entity_poly.pdbx_strand_id
1 'polypeptide(L)'
;FQESVQPYSQNLLLDYINKEELPPMFLDYWETTFPQIFYTGCVLVEVKDARICDPPIVSHVLLKPTTQSLINDVTALLLGDASSSSCSSDLRLALEGSIVNNVQPPLSLNPSNEEGRRRCNRYHLRKAMLTRALSNKTSFYNEARSYHEMKMQEMRRKGKQYLFEFISKKKFNS
;
A
#
# COMPACT_ATOMS: atom_id res chain seq x y z
N PHE A 1 -6.15 -12.00 -15.04
CA PHE A 1 -5.56 -12.01 -13.69
C PHE A 1 -5.30 -13.45 -13.29
N GLN A 2 -4.07 -13.91 -13.46
CA GLN A 2 -3.66 -15.26 -13.08
C GLN A 2 -3.12 -15.16 -11.65
N GLU A 3 -3.89 -15.63 -10.67
CA GLU A 3 -3.41 -15.78 -9.29
C GLU A 3 -2.40 -16.93 -9.27
N SER A 4 -1.12 -16.61 -9.48
CA SER A 4 -0.05 -17.54 -9.11
C SER A 4 0.23 -17.37 -7.62
N VAL A 5 -0.16 -18.36 -6.82
CA VAL A 5 0.23 -18.46 -5.40
C VAL A 5 1.73 -18.78 -5.36
N GLN A 6 2.56 -17.73 -5.43
CA GLN A 6 4.01 -17.89 -5.27
C GLN A 6 4.38 -17.78 -3.80
N PRO A 7 5.19 -18.72 -3.26
CA PRO A 7 5.68 -18.60 -1.90
C PRO A 7 6.48 -17.31 -1.74
N TYR A 8 6.36 -16.66 -0.58
CA TYR A 8 6.98 -15.38 -0.19
C TYR A 8 8.51 -15.29 -0.39
N SER A 9 9.16 -16.33 -0.87
CA SER A 9 10.56 -16.38 -1.29
C SER A 9 10.99 -15.34 -2.35
N GLN A 10 10.06 -14.64 -2.99
CA GLN A 10 10.35 -13.47 -3.83
C GLN A 10 10.20 -12.16 -3.05
N ASN A 11 10.99 -11.97 -1.99
CA ASN A 11 10.97 -10.75 -1.15
C ASN A 11 11.32 -9.46 -1.92
N LEU A 12 11.98 -9.57 -3.08
CA LEU A 12 12.44 -8.42 -3.87
C LEU A 12 11.28 -7.49 -4.26
N LEU A 13 10.17 -8.03 -4.78
CA LEU A 13 9.03 -7.19 -5.20
C LEU A 13 8.39 -6.49 -4.00
N LEU A 14 8.24 -7.20 -2.88
CA LEU A 14 7.65 -6.63 -1.66
C LEU A 14 8.54 -5.52 -1.08
N ASP A 15 9.86 -5.66 -1.17
CA ASP A 15 10.82 -4.63 -0.77
C ASP A 15 10.70 -3.37 -1.64
N TYR A 16 10.53 -3.52 -2.96
CA TYR A 16 10.28 -2.39 -3.85
C TYR A 16 8.94 -1.71 -3.55
N ILE A 17 7.89 -2.48 -3.27
CA ILE A 17 6.59 -1.93 -2.85
C ILE A 17 6.71 -1.16 -1.54
N ASN A 18 7.44 -1.70 -0.55
CA ASN A 18 7.69 -1.03 0.72
C ASN A 18 8.51 0.27 0.56
N LYS A 19 9.37 0.34 -0.46
CA LYS A 19 10.16 1.53 -0.79
C LYS A 19 9.44 2.53 -1.71
N GLU A 20 8.24 2.20 -2.19
CA GLU A 20 7.52 2.96 -3.22
C GLU A 20 8.32 3.12 -4.53
N GLU A 21 9.18 2.15 -4.84
CA GLU A 21 10.05 2.18 -6.02
C GLU A 21 9.57 1.19 -7.08
N LEU A 22 9.70 1.57 -8.35
CA LEU A 22 9.34 0.72 -9.48
C LEU A 22 10.45 -0.33 -9.71
N PRO A 23 10.13 -1.64 -9.74
CA PRO A 23 11.13 -2.67 -10.00
C PRO A 23 11.57 -2.66 -11.47
N PRO A 24 12.88 -2.50 -11.77
CA PRO A 24 13.36 -2.43 -13.17
C PRO A 24 13.17 -3.76 -13.90
N MET A 25 13.16 -4.89 -13.19
CA MET A 25 13.04 -6.23 -13.78
C MET A 25 11.73 -6.51 -14.51
N PHE A 26 10.66 -5.77 -14.18
CA PHE A 26 9.34 -5.94 -14.80
C PHE A 26 9.00 -4.84 -15.79
N LEU A 27 9.82 -3.78 -15.84
CA LEU A 27 9.52 -2.54 -16.55
C LEU A 27 9.37 -2.80 -18.07
N ASP A 28 10.36 -3.44 -18.68
CA ASP A 28 10.36 -3.79 -20.11
C ASP A 28 9.16 -4.66 -20.51
N TYR A 29 8.81 -5.61 -19.64
CA TYR A 29 7.67 -6.51 -19.85
C TYR A 29 6.33 -5.75 -19.74
N TRP A 30 6.20 -4.86 -18.76
CA TRP A 30 5.01 -4.05 -18.56
C TRP A 30 4.82 -3.02 -19.67
N GLU A 31 5.89 -2.41 -20.15
CA GLU A 31 5.85 -1.47 -21.26
C GLU A 31 5.34 -2.16 -22.55
N THR A 32 5.81 -3.37 -22.81
CA THR A 32 5.40 -4.15 -23.99
C THR A 32 3.97 -4.69 -23.87
N THR A 33 3.60 -5.19 -22.69
CA THR A 33 2.34 -5.95 -22.53
C THR A 33 1.17 -5.08 -22.08
N PHE A 34 1.44 -4.08 -21.24
CA PHE A 34 0.42 -3.27 -20.56
C PHE A 34 0.79 -1.78 -20.51
N PRO A 35 0.93 -1.07 -21.64
CA PRO A 35 1.32 0.34 -21.65
C PRO A 35 0.33 1.26 -20.90
N GLN A 36 -0.91 0.82 -20.70
CA GLN A 36 -1.98 1.59 -20.07
C GLN A 36 -1.85 1.68 -18.53
N ILE A 37 -0.97 0.90 -17.91
CA ILE A 37 -0.82 0.90 -16.44
C ILE A 37 0.00 2.09 -15.93
N PHE A 38 0.76 2.74 -16.82
CA PHE A 38 1.63 3.84 -16.45
C PHE A 38 0.84 5.15 -16.40
N TYR A 39 0.80 5.75 -15.22
CA TYR A 39 0.27 7.09 -14.98
C TYR A 39 1.45 8.01 -14.71
N THR A 40 1.78 8.90 -15.66
CA THR A 40 2.93 9.83 -15.56
C THR A 40 4.24 9.14 -15.19
N GLY A 41 4.51 7.96 -15.78
CA GLY A 41 5.70 7.16 -15.48
C GLY A 41 5.68 6.43 -14.13
N CYS A 42 4.58 6.49 -13.38
CA CYS A 42 4.36 5.78 -12.12
C CYS A 42 3.33 4.66 -12.30
N VAL A 43 3.36 3.66 -11.42
CA VAL A 43 2.39 2.54 -11.42
C VAL A 43 1.61 2.52 -10.11
N LEU A 44 0.29 2.46 -10.20
CA LEU A 44 -0.59 2.34 -9.03
C LEU A 44 -0.80 0.87 -8.67
N VAL A 45 -0.41 0.49 -7.47
CA VAL A 45 -0.56 -0.87 -6.95
C VAL A 45 -1.62 -0.91 -5.86
N GLU A 46 -2.58 -1.82 -6.01
CA GLU A 46 -3.58 -2.13 -5.00
C GLU A 46 -3.13 -3.36 -4.20
N VAL A 47 -2.83 -3.17 -2.92
CA VAL A 47 -2.43 -4.22 -1.98
C VAL A 47 -3.60 -4.54 -1.06
N LYS A 48 -4.06 -5.79 -1.11
CA LYS A 48 -5.18 -6.30 -0.32
C LYS A 48 -4.67 -7.19 0.81
N ASP A 49 -4.91 -6.80 2.06
CA ASP A 49 -4.61 -7.64 3.23
C ASP A 49 -5.86 -8.40 3.66
N ALA A 50 -5.89 -9.70 3.34
CA ALA A 50 -6.99 -10.60 3.69
C ALA A 50 -6.87 -11.25 5.09
N ARG A 51 -5.82 -10.94 5.87
CA ARG A 51 -5.58 -11.59 7.17
C ARG A 51 -6.43 -11.00 8.31
N ILE A 52 -6.84 -9.73 8.17
CA ILE A 52 -7.38 -8.94 9.28
C ILE A 52 -8.91 -8.89 9.26
N CYS A 53 -9.52 -8.77 8.08
CA CYS A 53 -10.96 -8.55 7.93
C CYS A 53 -11.46 -9.13 6.60
N ASP A 54 -12.76 -9.45 6.57
CA ASP A 54 -13.51 -9.75 5.35
C ASP A 54 -14.66 -8.73 5.25
N PRO A 55 -14.61 -7.74 4.34
CA PRO A 55 -13.71 -7.62 3.18
C PRO A 55 -12.27 -7.24 3.54
N PRO A 56 -11.29 -7.60 2.69
CA PRO A 56 -9.87 -7.33 2.92
C PRO A 56 -9.58 -5.83 3.00
N ILE A 57 -8.60 -5.46 3.82
CA ILE A 57 -8.15 -4.07 3.93
C ILE A 57 -7.37 -3.75 2.66
N VAL A 58 -7.87 -2.77 1.90
CA VAL A 58 -7.24 -2.32 0.66
C VAL A 58 -6.35 -1.12 0.93
N SER A 59 -5.13 -1.17 0.44
CA SER A 59 -4.17 -0.06 0.46
C SER A 59 -3.67 0.20 -0.95
N HIS A 60 -3.53 1.48 -1.31
CA HIS A 60 -3.04 1.90 -2.62
C HIS A 60 -1.66 2.51 -2.46
N VAL A 61 -0.69 1.99 -3.22
CA VAL A 61 0.70 2.43 -3.21
C VAL A 61 1.07 2.89 -4.61
N LEU A 62 1.70 4.07 -4.70
CA LEU A 62 2.21 4.59 -5.96
C LEU A 62 3.69 4.23 -6.09
N LEU A 63 4.03 3.36 -7.04
CA LEU A 63 5.41 3.03 -7.35
C LEU A 63 5.99 4.09 -8.28
N LYS A 64 7.08 4.71 -7.84
CA LYS A 64 7.77 5.81 -8.53
C LYS A 64 8.98 5.28 -9.28
N PRO A 65 9.32 5.86 -10.45
CA PRO A 65 10.54 5.52 -11.17
C PRO A 65 11.77 5.90 -10.34
N THR A 66 12.78 5.03 -10.33
CA THR A 66 14.06 5.29 -9.67
C THR A 66 14.92 6.23 -10.54
N THR A 67 15.80 7.02 -9.92
CA THR A 67 16.75 7.88 -10.63
C THR A 67 17.61 7.12 -11.64
N GLN A 68 17.96 5.86 -11.35
CA GLN A 68 18.68 4.98 -12.28
C GLN A 68 17.86 4.65 -13.54
N SER A 69 16.54 4.49 -13.42
CA SER A 69 15.67 4.30 -14.58
C SER A 69 15.70 5.52 -15.49
N LEU A 70 15.60 6.72 -14.91
CA LEU A 70 15.65 7.97 -15.68
C LEU A 70 16.98 8.14 -16.43
N ILE A 71 18.10 7.78 -15.81
CA ILE A 71 19.42 7.82 -16.45
C ILE A 71 19.43 6.86 -17.64
N ASN A 72 18.95 5.62 -17.46
CA ASN A 72 18.88 4.64 -18.53
C ASN A 72 18.00 5.13 -19.68
N ASP A 73 16.83 5.70 -19.39
CA ASP A 73 15.90 6.22 -20.39
C ASP A 73 16.55 7.37 -21.20
N VAL A 74 17.22 8.31 -20.53
CA VAL A 74 17.95 9.39 -21.21
C VAL A 74 19.05 8.83 -22.09
N THR A 75 19.81 7.84 -21.62
CA THR A 75 20.86 7.22 -22.43
C THR A 75 20.29 6.46 -23.63
N ALA A 76 19.13 5.80 -23.49
CA ALA A 76 18.45 5.11 -24.58
C ALA A 76 17.94 6.09 -25.63
N LEU A 77 17.33 7.21 -25.22
CA LEU A 77 16.88 8.28 -26.12
C LEU A 77 18.06 8.90 -26.88
N LEU A 78 19.18 9.16 -26.20
CA LEU A 78 20.37 9.74 -26.81
C LEU A 78 21.11 8.77 -27.75
N LEU A 79 21.12 7.47 -27.43
CA LEU A 79 21.81 6.45 -28.23
C LEU A 79 20.95 5.96 -29.41
N GLY A 80 19.62 6.00 -29.28
CA GLY A 80 18.67 5.67 -30.35
C GLY A 80 18.72 6.64 -31.53
N ASP A 81 19.07 7.91 -31.29
CA ASP A 81 19.36 8.90 -32.33
C ASP A 81 20.80 8.72 -32.86
N ALA A 82 21.01 7.60 -33.57
CA ALA A 82 22.28 7.14 -34.14
C ALA A 82 23.00 8.11 -35.12
N SER A 83 22.46 9.30 -35.34
CA SER A 83 23.06 10.37 -36.16
C SER A 83 23.75 11.47 -35.34
N SER A 84 23.62 11.48 -34.01
CA SER A 84 24.12 12.55 -33.14
C SER A 84 25.46 12.18 -32.47
N SER A 85 26.50 11.91 -33.26
CA SER A 85 27.88 11.65 -32.76
C SER A 85 28.54 12.82 -32.00
N SER A 86 27.79 13.88 -31.72
CA SER A 86 28.22 15.10 -31.04
C SER A 86 27.17 15.62 -30.06
N CYS A 87 26.29 14.76 -29.52
CA CYS A 87 25.36 15.19 -28.48
C CYS A 87 26.16 15.79 -27.32
N SER A 88 26.14 17.13 -27.23
CA SER A 88 26.94 17.87 -26.27
C SER A 88 26.56 17.41 -24.87
N SER A 89 27.57 17.20 -24.01
CA SER A 89 27.35 16.89 -22.60
C SER A 89 26.35 17.85 -21.94
N ASP A 90 26.30 19.10 -22.42
CA ASP A 90 25.37 20.13 -21.95
C ASP A 90 23.91 19.82 -22.30
N LEU A 91 23.65 19.24 -23.48
CA LEU A 91 22.30 18.86 -23.89
C LEU A 91 21.79 17.69 -23.04
N ARG A 92 22.66 16.72 -22.78
CA ARG A 92 22.37 15.61 -21.87
C ARG A 92 22.04 16.13 -20.47
N LEU A 93 22.87 17.01 -19.91
CA LEU A 93 22.66 17.60 -18.58
C LEU A 93 21.36 18.42 -18.52
N ALA A 94 21.03 19.17 -19.57
CA ALA A 94 19.79 19.93 -19.65
C ALA A 94 18.55 19.02 -19.68
N LEU A 95 18.60 17.92 -20.43
CA LEU A 95 17.54 16.91 -20.47
C LEU A 95 17.39 16.21 -19.12
N GLU A 96 18.49 15.72 -18.53
CA GLU A 96 18.50 15.08 -17.21
C GLU A 96 17.92 16.04 -16.15
N GLY A 97 18.36 17.30 -16.13
CA GLY A 97 17.87 18.31 -15.20
C GLY A 97 16.37 18.60 -15.35
N SER A 98 15.88 18.69 -16.60
CA SER A 98 14.45 18.87 -16.88
C SER A 98 13.62 17.69 -16.36
N ILE A 99 14.04 16.46 -16.65
CA ILE A 99 13.32 15.25 -16.24
C ILE A 99 13.32 15.11 -14.72
N VAL A 100 14.49 15.28 -14.07
CA VAL A 100 14.61 15.22 -12.62
C VAL A 100 13.71 16.25 -11.94
N ASN A 101 13.69 17.50 -12.43
CA ASN A 101 12.86 18.54 -11.84
C ASN A 101 11.35 18.28 -12.00
N ASN A 102 10.93 17.60 -13.08
CA ASN A 102 9.53 17.22 -13.29
C ASN A 102 9.10 16.02 -12.43
N VAL A 103 10.01 15.06 -12.19
CA VAL A 103 9.71 13.85 -11.41
C VAL A 103 9.84 14.09 -9.90
N GLN A 104 10.71 15.00 -9.50
CA GLN A 104 11.00 15.27 -8.11
C GLN A 104 9.75 15.80 -7.38
N PRO A 105 9.42 15.26 -6.18
CA PRO A 105 8.33 15.81 -5.38
C PRO A 105 8.62 17.27 -5.00
N PRO A 106 7.59 18.10 -4.78
CA PRO A 106 7.76 19.51 -4.48
C PRO A 106 8.64 19.67 -3.25
N LEU A 107 9.82 20.28 -3.44
CA LEU A 107 10.76 20.54 -2.36
C LEU A 107 10.28 21.74 -1.56
N SER A 108 10.07 21.58 -0.26
CA SER A 108 9.83 22.71 0.63
C SER A 108 11.15 23.36 1.01
N LEU A 109 11.59 24.31 0.17
CA LEU A 109 12.75 25.17 0.44
C LEU A 109 12.40 26.38 1.33
N ASN A 110 11.26 26.35 2.02
CA ASN A 110 10.87 27.43 2.92
C ASN A 110 11.79 27.44 4.15
N PRO A 111 12.51 28.55 4.44
CA PRO A 111 13.30 28.67 5.66
C PRO A 111 12.44 28.81 6.92
N SER A 112 11.10 28.86 6.77
CA SER A 112 10.16 28.96 7.88
C SER A 112 9.99 27.60 8.57
N ASN A 113 10.09 27.63 9.90
CA ASN A 113 9.82 26.53 10.82
C ASN A 113 8.32 26.18 10.97
N GLU A 114 7.42 26.87 10.26
CA GLU A 114 5.97 26.63 10.33
C GLU A 114 5.58 25.22 9.85
N GLU A 115 6.22 24.69 8.81
CA GLU A 115 5.93 23.32 8.34
C GLU A 115 6.31 22.27 9.39
N GLY A 116 7.45 22.44 10.04
CA GLY A 116 7.89 21.62 11.18
C GLY A 116 6.91 21.70 12.35
N ARG A 117 6.48 22.92 12.71
CA ARG A 117 5.51 23.14 13.78
C ARG A 117 4.17 22.48 13.48
N ARG A 118 3.67 22.58 12.24
CA ARG A 118 2.44 21.90 11.78
C ARG A 118 2.57 20.39 11.80
N ARG A 119 3.74 19.84 11.44
CA ARG A 119 4.01 18.39 11.51
C ARG A 119 4.00 17.90 12.95
N CYS A 120 4.69 18.59 13.86
CA CYS A 120 4.68 18.29 15.29
C CYS A 120 3.27 18.38 15.88
N ASN A 121 2.52 19.43 15.54
CA ASN A 121 1.16 19.60 16.01
C ASN A 121 0.23 18.48 15.51
N ARG A 122 0.29 18.10 14.23
CA ARG A 122 -0.49 16.97 13.69
C ARG A 122 -0.15 15.65 14.39
N TYR A 123 1.13 15.38 14.64
CA TYR A 123 1.56 14.20 15.38
C TYR A 123 1.03 14.20 16.81
N HIS A 124 1.12 15.35 17.49
CA HIS A 124 0.59 15.52 18.84
C HIS A 124 -0.92 15.32 18.86
N LEU A 125 -1.67 15.96 17.96
CA LEU A 125 -3.13 15.82 17.84
C LEU A 125 -3.56 14.39 17.55
N ARG A 126 -2.84 13.66 16.68
CA ARG A 126 -3.09 12.24 16.42
C ARG A 126 -2.98 11.38 17.68
N LYS A 127 -2.13 11.79 18.62
CA LYS A 127 -1.91 11.09 19.90
C LYS A 127 -2.56 11.77 21.10
N ALA A 128 -3.26 12.89 20.92
CA ALA A 128 -3.81 13.68 22.02
C ALA A 128 -4.80 12.86 22.87
N MET A 129 -5.56 11.97 22.23
CA MET A 129 -6.51 11.08 22.89
C MET A 129 -5.93 9.72 23.29
N LEU A 130 -4.66 9.44 22.94
CA LEU A 130 -3.93 8.21 23.30
C LEU A 130 -3.18 8.40 24.64
N THR A 131 -3.86 8.94 25.64
CA THR A 131 -3.30 8.97 27.00
C THR A 131 -3.43 7.59 27.63
N ARG A 132 -2.47 7.23 28.51
CA ARG A 132 -2.46 5.92 29.19
C ARG A 132 -3.76 5.67 29.96
N ALA A 133 -4.36 6.71 30.53
CA ALA A 133 -5.64 6.64 31.23
C ALA A 133 -6.84 6.34 30.30
N LEU A 134 -6.89 6.92 29.09
CA LEU A 134 -7.96 6.66 28.12
C LEU A 134 -7.76 5.31 27.43
N SER A 135 -6.52 4.96 27.07
CA SER A 135 -6.17 3.68 26.45
C SER A 135 -6.51 2.48 27.33
N ASN A 136 -6.29 2.57 28.65
CA ASN A 136 -6.63 1.47 29.56
C ASN A 136 -8.16 1.30 29.67
N LYS A 137 -8.92 2.40 29.64
CA LYS A 137 -10.39 2.35 29.68
C LYS A 137 -10.97 1.76 28.39
N THR A 138 -10.45 2.13 27.22
CA THR A 138 -10.94 1.57 25.94
C THR A 138 -10.70 0.06 25.84
N SER A 139 -9.54 -0.43 26.30
CA SER A 139 -9.27 -1.88 26.37
C SER A 139 -10.31 -2.61 27.23
N PHE A 140 -10.61 -2.08 28.42
CA PHE A 140 -11.59 -2.68 29.33
C PHE A 140 -13.01 -2.69 28.74
N TYR A 141 -13.45 -1.59 28.13
CA TYR A 141 -14.77 -1.53 27.46
C TYR A 141 -14.86 -2.49 26.28
N ASN A 142 -13.78 -2.63 25.50
CA ASN A 142 -13.72 -3.56 24.37
C ASN A 142 -13.77 -5.02 24.84
N GLU A 143 -13.09 -5.35 25.93
CA GLU A 143 -13.09 -6.69 26.52
C GLU A 143 -14.46 -7.03 27.12
N ALA A 144 -15.09 -6.11 27.85
CA ALA A 144 -16.45 -6.27 28.37
C ALA A 144 -17.49 -6.45 27.25
N ARG A 145 -17.35 -5.69 26.16
CA ARG A 145 -18.19 -5.84 24.95
C ARG A 145 -17.97 -7.19 24.28
N SER A 146 -16.71 -7.59 24.08
CA SER A 146 -16.37 -8.89 23.49
C SER A 146 -16.92 -10.04 24.33
N TYR A 147 -16.78 -9.98 25.65
CA TYR A 147 -17.35 -10.95 26.57
C TYR A 147 -18.88 -11.02 26.48
N HIS A 148 -19.57 -9.87 26.41
CA HIS A 148 -21.02 -9.81 26.22
C HIS A 148 -21.46 -10.40 24.87
N GLU A 149 -20.71 -10.13 23.79
CA GLU A 149 -20.95 -10.70 22.46
C GLU A 149 -20.75 -12.21 22.44
N MET A 150 -19.69 -12.74 23.07
CA MET A 150 -19.46 -14.18 23.20
C MET A 150 -20.59 -14.86 23.99
N LYS A 151 -21.03 -14.27 25.10
CA LYS A 151 -22.15 -14.78 25.90
C LYS A 151 -23.47 -14.80 25.12
N MET A 152 -23.72 -13.76 24.32
CA MET A 152 -24.86 -13.70 23.39
C MET A 152 -24.80 -14.79 22.31
N GLN A 153 -23.62 -15.07 21.75
CA GLN A 153 -23.44 -16.16 20.79
C GLN A 153 -23.63 -17.54 21.42
N GLU A 154 -23.16 -17.75 22.64
CA GLU A 154 -23.34 -18.99 23.37
C GLU A 154 -24.84 -19.26 23.65
N MET A 155 -25.58 -18.23 24.07
CA MET A 155 -27.04 -18.32 24.27
C MET A 155 -27.77 -18.63 22.95
N ARG A 156 -27.36 -18.02 21.83
CA ARG A 156 -27.89 -18.32 20.49
C ARG A 156 -27.58 -19.77 20.08
N ARG A 157 -26.40 -20.30 20.39
CA ARG A 157 -26.04 -21.71 20.13
C ARG A 157 -26.87 -22.67 20.98
N LYS A 158 -26.97 -22.44 22.28
CA LYS A 158 -27.76 -23.28 23.20
C LYS A 158 -29.24 -23.30 22.80
N GLY A 159 -29.83 -22.14 22.48
CA GLY A 159 -31.20 -22.05 21.97
C GLY A 159 -31.46 -22.90 20.72
N LYS A 160 -30.51 -22.92 19.77
CA LYS A 160 -30.58 -23.77 18.58
C LYS A 160 -30.41 -25.27 18.89
N GLN A 161 -29.60 -25.62 19.88
CA GLN A 161 -29.42 -27.00 20.33
C GLN A 161 -30.70 -27.55 20.97
N TYR A 162 -31.38 -26.77 21.81
CA TYR A 162 -32.67 -27.18 22.39
C TYR A 162 -33.75 -27.40 21.32
N LEU A 163 -33.80 -26.51 20.31
CA LEU A 163 -34.70 -26.68 19.17
C LEU A 163 -34.36 -27.94 18.35
N PHE A 164 -33.08 -28.18 18.08
CA PHE A 164 -32.61 -29.37 17.37
C PHE A 164 -32.93 -30.66 18.13
N GLU A 165 -32.73 -30.67 19.45
CA GLU A 165 -33.02 -31.82 20.31
C GLU A 165 -34.54 -32.09 20.38
N PHE A 166 -35.35 -31.03 20.45
CA PHE A 166 -36.81 -31.14 20.45
C PHE A 166 -37.36 -31.68 19.12
N ILE A 167 -36.85 -31.19 17.99
CA ILE A 167 -37.23 -31.68 16.65
C ILE A 167 -36.78 -33.13 16.45
N SER A 168 -35.58 -33.48 16.92
CA SER A 168 -35.03 -34.84 16.84
C SER A 168 -35.86 -35.83 17.66
N LYS A 169 -36.27 -35.46 18.89
CA LYS A 169 -37.16 -36.28 19.73
C LYS A 169 -38.56 -36.44 19.13
N LYS A 170 -39.09 -35.40 18.47
CA LYS A 170 -40.40 -35.46 17.80
C LYS A 170 -40.41 -36.38 16.58
N LYS A 171 -39.30 -36.48 15.84
CA LYS A 171 -39.16 -37.42 14.70
C LYS A 171 -39.03 -38.88 15.10
N PHE A 172 -38.69 -39.19 16.35
CA PHE A 172 -38.54 -40.57 16.83
C PHE A 172 -39.86 -41.16 17.37
N ASN A 173 -40.84 -40.31 17.69
CA ASN A 173 -42.14 -40.70 18.27
C ASN A 173 -43.30 -40.63 17.26
N SER A 174 -43.01 -40.64 15.96
CA SER A 174 -43.98 -40.65 14.88
C SER A 174 -43.64 -41.72 13.87
#